data_AF-A0A495KIB5-F1
#
_entry.id   AF-A0A495KIB5-F1
#
_cell.length_a   1.000
_cell.length_b   1.000
_cell.length_c   1.000
_cell.angle_alpha   90.00
_cell.angle_beta   90.00
_cell.angle_gamma   90.00
#
_symmetry.space_group_name_H-M   'P 1'
#
loop_
_entity.id
_entity.type
_entity.pdbx_description
1 polymer ?
#
loop_
_entity_poly.entity_id
_entity_poly.type
_entity_poly.pdbx_seq_one_letter_code
_entity_poly.pdbx_strand_id
1 'polypeptide(L)' 'MEGSEVRRLALVLAVQAEIEGMKAENLIREQNNESPAYGREQFSDMASELRNLAYGHV' A
#
# COMPACT_ATOMS: atom_id res chain seq x y z
N MET A 1 -3.06 -2.59 26.49
CA MET A 1 -1.94 -2.38 25.55
C MET A 1 -1.97 -3.32 24.35
N GLU A 2 -2.93 -4.25 24.20
CA GLU A 2 -2.82 -5.30 23.15
C GLU A 2 -3.72 -5.09 21.92
N GLY A 3 -4.82 -4.34 22.01
CA GLY A 3 -5.78 -4.22 20.89
C GLY A 3 -5.43 -3.16 19.83
N SER A 4 -4.78 -2.06 20.22
CA SER A 4 -4.47 -0.94 19.32
C SER A 4 -3.28 -1.24 18.41
N GLU A 5 -2.27 -1.93 18.93
CA GLU A 5 -1.08 -2.36 18.17
C GLU A 5 -1.45 -3.43 17.14
N VAL A 6 -2.26 -4.42 17.52
CA VAL A 6 -2.79 -5.44 16.59
C VAL A 6 -3.61 -4.81 15.48
N ARG A 7 -4.47 -3.83 15.80
CA ARG A 7 -5.26 -3.10 14.80
C ARG A 7 -4.36 -2.32 13.84
N ARG A 8 -3.33 -1.65 14.36
CA ARG A 8 -2.36 -0.91 13.56
C ARG A 8 -1.58 -1.85 12.62
N LEU A 9 -1.14 -3.00 13.12
CA LEU A 9 -0.46 -4.00 12.30
C LEU A 9 -1.37 -4.52 11.18
N ALA A 10 -2.64 -4.81 11.49
CA ALA A 10 -3.61 -5.23 10.48
C ALA A 10 -3.82 -4.17 9.38
N LEU A 11 -3.86 -2.88 9.75
CA LEU A 11 -3.95 -1.78 8.77
C LEU A 11 -2.68 -1.68 7.92
N VAL A 12 -1.50 -1.78 8.52
CA VAL A 12 -0.22 -1.79 7.77
C VAL A 12 -0.19 -2.94 6.76
N LEU A 13 -0.61 -4.14 7.17
CA LEU A 13 -0.66 -5.31 6.29
C LEU A 13 -1.67 -5.13 5.15
N ALA A 14 -2.81 -4.49 5.40
CA ALA A 14 -3.80 -4.19 4.37
C ALA A 14 -3.22 -3.24 3.31
N VAL A 15 -2.58 -2.14 3.73
CA VAL A 15 -1.95 -1.17 2.82
C VAL A 15 -0.81 -1.83 2.03
N GLN A 16 -0.04 -2.73 2.65
CA GLN A 16 0.99 -3.50 1.94
C GLN A 16 0.41 -4.44 0.89
N ALA A 17 -0.68 -5.14 1.20
CA ALA A 17 -1.35 -6.03 0.24
C ALA A 17 -1.88 -5.26 -0.97
N GLU A 18 -2.37 -4.04 -0.76
CA GLU A 18 -2.84 -3.17 -1.84
C GLU A 18 -1.69 -2.70 -2.74
N ILE A 19 -0.54 -2.32 -2.16
CA ILE A 19 0.68 -1.99 -2.92
C ILE A 19 1.13 -3.17 -3.78
N GLU A 20 1.10 -4.40 -3.24
CA GLU A 20 1.45 -5.59 -4.02
C GLU A 20 0.43 -5.86 -5.15
N GLY A 21 -0.85 -5.61 -4.92
CA GLY A 21 -1.88 -5.64 -5.97
C GLY A 21 -1.61 -4.62 -7.09
N MET A 22 -1.23 -3.39 -6.74
CA MET A 22 -0.86 -2.36 -7.71
C MET A 22 0.34 -2.76 -8.57
N LYS A 23 1.38 -3.34 -7.95
CA LYS A 23 2.55 -3.87 -8.66
C LYS A 23 2.18 -5.01 -9.60
N ALA A 24 1.36 -5.94 -9.13
CA ALA A 24 0.90 -7.07 -9.93
C ALA A 24 0.11 -6.62 -11.17
N GLU A 25 -0.81 -5.66 -11.02
CA GLU A 25 -1.56 -5.08 -12.14
C GLU A 25 -0.63 -4.39 -13.15
N ASN A 26 0.33 -3.59 -12.68
CA ASN A 26 1.32 -2.98 -13.56
C ASN A 26 2.15 -4.02 -14.33
N LEU A 27 2.51 -5.14 -13.69
CA LEU A 27 3.23 -6.23 -14.34
C LEU A 27 2.36 -6.93 -15.40
N ILE A 28 1.08 -7.18 -15.12
CA ILE A 28 0.12 -7.74 -16.09
C ILE A 28 0.00 -6.83 -17.30
N ARG A 29 -0.11 -5.51 -17.08
CA ARG A 29 -0.17 -4.52 -18.15
C ARG A 29 1.10 -4.47 -18.98
N GLU A 30 2.26 -4.51 -18.33
CA GLU A 30 3.55 -4.59 -19.01
C GLU A 30 3.62 -5.82 -19.93
N GLN A 31 3.17 -6.98 -19.45
CA GLN A 31 3.09 -8.21 -20.26
C GLN A 31 2.14 -8.08 -21.47
N ASN A 32 1.13 -7.22 -21.37
CA ASN A 32 0.18 -6.93 -22.45
C ASN A 32 0.60 -5.75 -23.34
N ASN A 33 1.80 -5.18 -23.17
CA ASN A 33 2.26 -3.93 -23.82
C ASN A 33 1.34 -2.72 -23.56
N GLU A 34 0.69 -2.69 -22.40
CA GLU A 34 -0.14 -1.59 -21.94
C GLU A 34 0.65 -0.62 -21.05
N SER A 35 0.17 0.62 -20.94
CA SER A 35 0.73 1.58 -19.99
C SER A 35 0.39 1.19 -18.54
N PRO A 36 1.29 1.43 -17.57
CA PRO A 36 1.04 1.17 -16.15
C PRO A 36 -0.26 1.84 -15.67
N ALA A 37 -1.04 1.14 -14.86
CA ALA A 37 -2.22 1.72 -14.20
C ALA A 37 -1.81 2.68 -13.08
N TYR A 38 -0.73 2.34 -12.37
CA TYR A 38 -0.29 3.05 -11.17
C TYR A 38 1.11 3.61 -11.37
N GLY A 39 1.25 4.90 -11.11
CA GLY A 39 2.50 5.63 -11.19
C GLY A 39 3.00 6.08 -9.82
N ARG A 40 3.97 7.00 -9.86
CA ARG A 40 4.63 7.52 -8.67
C ARG A 40 3.67 8.13 -7.65
N GLU A 41 2.64 8.83 -8.10
CA GLU A 41 1.67 9.52 -7.23
C GLU A 41 0.94 8.51 -6.34
N GLN A 42 0.35 7.48 -6.93
CA GLN A 42 -0.38 6.46 -6.19
C GLN A 42 0.52 5.71 -5.19
N PHE A 43 1.75 5.34 -5.58
CA PHE A 43 2.69 4.74 -4.64
C PHE A 43 3.12 5.70 -3.52
N SER A 44 3.22 7.00 -3.80
CA SER A 44 3.52 8.03 -2.81
C SER A 44 2.39 8.21 -1.80
N ASP A 45 1.13 8.11 -2.25
CA ASP A 45 -0.04 8.19 -1.39
C ASP A 45 -0.07 7.00 -0.42
N MET A 46 0.11 5.77 -0.92
CA MET A 46 0.20 4.57 -0.09
C MET A 46 1.37 4.61 0.90
N ALA A 47 2.53 5.13 0.48
CA ALA A 47 3.67 5.33 1.36
C ALA A 47 3.41 6.39 2.45
N SER A 48 2.57 7.38 2.16
CA SER A 48 2.16 8.39 3.13
C SER A 48 1.16 7.80 4.13
N GLU A 49 0.24 6.95 3.68
CA GLU A 49 -0.65 6.20 4.58
C GLU A 49 0.13 5.27 5.52
N LEU A 50 1.11 4.52 5.01
CA LEU A 50 2.00 3.70 5.85
C LEU A 50 2.71 4.54 6.92
N ARG A 51 3.23 5.72 6.55
CA ARG A 51 3.86 6.64 7.50
C ARG A 51 2.86 7.13 8.56
N ASN A 52 1.65 7.49 8.14
CA ASN A 52 0.60 7.92 9.06
C ASN A 52 0.20 6.82 10.04
N LEU A 53 0.11 5.57 9.58
CA LEU A 53 -0.18 4.41 10.44
C LEU A 53 0.98 4.10 11.40
N ALA A 54 2.23 4.20 10.93
CA ALA A 54 3.41 3.94 11.74
C ALA A 54 3.59 4.99 12.85
N TYR A 55 3.45 6.29 12.51
CA TYR A 55 3.73 7.40 13.41
C TYR A 55 2.49 7.96 14.12
N GLY A 56 1.28 7.59 13.71
CA GLY A 56 0.04 7.99 14.37
C GLY A 56 0.04 7.47 15.81
N HIS A 57 0.29 8.33 16.78
CA HIS A 57 0.14 7.98 18.19
C HIS A 57 -1.35 8.05 18.53
N VAL A 58 -1.85 7.06 19.29
CA VAL A 58 -3.21 7.07 19.86
C VAL A 58 -3.16 7.79 21.20
#